data_AF-A0A354J740-F1
#
_entry.id   AF-A0A354J740-F1
#
_cell.length_a   1.000
_cell.length_b   1.000
_cell.length_c   1.000
_cell.angle_alpha   90.00
_cell.angle_beta   90.00
_cell.angle_gamma   90.00
#
_symmetry.space_group_name_H-M   'P 1'
#
loop_
_entity.id
_entity.type
_entity.pdbx_description
1 polymer ?
#
loop_
_entity_poly.entity_id
_entity_poly.type
_entity_poly.pdbx_seq_one_letter_code
_entity_poly.pdbx_strand_id
1 'polypeptide(L)'
;HITGIGKPGHVATYSASLLSSTGTPAYFLHGTEAVHGSCGQLLPGDVVICISNSGETAELKATVTAIKNNGCSIISITGNRNSWLAKQGDTHILASVKEEGDPLNRAPRASILAETYVIQRLSLLLQAYRNLDPAQYIKWHPGGTLGNLRDNEK
;
A
#
# COMPACT_ATOMS: atom_id res chain seq x y z
N HIS A 1 0.03 -4.35 -6.64
CA HIS A 1 0.65 -4.93 -5.43
C HIS A 1 0.99 -3.85 -4.40
N ILE A 2 1.24 -4.23 -3.14
CA ILE A 2 1.72 -3.31 -2.10
C ILE A 2 2.85 -3.98 -1.32
N THR A 3 3.94 -3.24 -1.06
CA THR A 3 5.13 -3.77 -0.40
C THR A 3 5.71 -2.79 0.61
N GLY A 4 6.47 -3.33 1.57
CA GLY A 4 7.17 -2.63 2.63
C GLY A 4 8.01 -3.60 3.45
N ILE A 5 8.89 -3.07 4.30
CA ILE A 5 9.78 -3.86 5.18
C ILE A 5 9.47 -3.51 6.64
N GLY A 6 9.40 -4.52 7.51
CA GLY A 6 9.10 -4.32 8.94
C GLY A 6 7.67 -3.79 9.16
N LYS A 7 7.51 -2.74 9.98
CA LYS A 7 6.20 -2.15 10.29
C LYS A 7 5.44 -1.62 9.05
N PRO A 8 6.07 -0.91 8.10
CA PRO A 8 5.49 -0.64 6.80
C PRO A 8 5.00 -1.89 6.04
N GLY A 9 5.64 -3.05 6.25
CA GLY A 9 5.17 -4.33 5.71
C GLY A 9 3.80 -4.74 6.25
N HIS A 10 3.53 -4.54 7.55
CA HIS A 10 2.19 -4.76 8.11
C HIS A 10 1.14 -3.80 7.54
N VAL A 11 1.52 -2.52 7.34
CA VAL A 11 0.66 -1.53 6.67
C VAL A 11 0.38 -1.98 5.24
N ALA A 12 1.38 -2.48 4.51
CA ALA A 12 1.21 -3.01 3.16
C ALA A 12 0.24 -4.20 3.11
N THR A 13 0.33 -5.12 4.07
CA THR A 13 -0.62 -6.26 4.18
C THR A 13 -2.05 -5.79 4.42
N TYR A 14 -2.26 -4.91 5.41
CA TYR A 14 -3.58 -4.32 5.66
C TYR A 14 -4.12 -3.58 4.43
N SER A 15 -3.26 -2.78 3.79
CA SER A 15 -3.61 -1.97 2.63
C SER A 15 -4.02 -2.81 1.43
N ALA A 16 -3.35 -3.95 1.20
CA ALA A 16 -3.71 -4.84 0.11
C ALA A 16 -5.09 -5.45 0.32
N SER A 17 -5.39 -5.83 1.57
CA SER A 17 -6.72 -6.30 1.97
C SER A 17 -7.79 -5.21 1.77
N LEU A 18 -7.52 -3.99 2.24
CA LEU A 18 -8.44 -2.85 2.12
C LEU A 18 -8.74 -2.48 0.67
N LEU A 19 -7.72 -2.36 -0.17
CA LEU A 19 -7.92 -2.03 -1.58
C LEU A 19 -8.73 -3.12 -2.28
N SER A 20 -8.39 -4.40 -2.06
CA SER A 20 -9.13 -5.52 -2.65
C SER A 20 -10.60 -5.56 -2.23
N SER A 21 -10.90 -5.29 -0.96
CA SER A 21 -12.27 -5.28 -0.45
C SER A 21 -13.08 -4.07 -0.94
N THR A 22 -12.42 -2.99 -1.35
CA THR A 22 -13.05 -1.76 -1.86
C THR A 22 -12.96 -1.64 -3.39
N GLY A 23 -12.69 -2.76 -4.06
CA GLY A 23 -12.80 -2.89 -5.51
C GLY A 23 -11.53 -2.59 -6.29
N THR A 24 -10.37 -2.41 -5.66
CA THR A 24 -9.09 -2.35 -6.37
C THR A 24 -8.29 -3.62 -6.10
N PRO A 25 -8.25 -4.59 -7.03
CA PRO A 25 -7.50 -5.84 -6.83
C PRO A 25 -6.06 -5.56 -6.42
N ALA A 26 -5.67 -6.00 -5.23
CA ALA A 26 -4.39 -5.70 -4.63
C ALA A 26 -3.92 -6.85 -3.74
N TYR A 27 -2.67 -7.25 -3.94
CA TYR A 27 -2.01 -8.28 -3.14
C TYR A 27 -0.77 -7.73 -2.46
N PHE A 28 -0.50 -8.25 -1.27
CA PHE A 28 0.75 -7.99 -0.56
C PHE A 28 1.90 -8.68 -1.30
N LEU A 29 2.97 -7.94 -1.54
CA LEU A 29 4.24 -8.46 -2.04
C LEU A 29 5.27 -8.31 -0.92
N HIS A 30 5.73 -9.43 -0.37
CA HIS A 30 6.71 -9.39 0.71
C HIS A 30 8.04 -8.83 0.20
N GLY A 31 8.51 -7.73 0.81
CA GLY A 31 9.62 -6.94 0.26
C GLY A 31 10.89 -7.77 0.04
N THR A 32 11.39 -8.44 1.08
CA THR A 32 12.62 -9.25 0.96
C THR A 32 12.45 -10.46 0.04
N GLU A 33 11.27 -11.08 0.01
CA GLU A 33 11.06 -12.30 -0.80
C GLU A 33 10.87 -11.97 -2.29
N ALA A 34 10.55 -10.72 -2.63
CA ALA A 34 10.42 -10.26 -4.00
C ALA A 34 11.69 -10.56 -4.81
N VAL A 35 12.85 -10.26 -4.24
CA VAL A 35 14.17 -10.52 -4.86
C VAL A 35 14.62 -11.99 -4.75
N HIS A 36 13.86 -12.82 -4.05
CA HIS A 36 14.10 -14.27 -3.91
C HIS A 36 13.04 -15.12 -4.63
N GLY A 37 12.37 -14.55 -5.63
CA GLY A 37 11.46 -15.26 -6.53
C GLY A 37 10.01 -14.80 -6.47
N SER A 38 9.59 -14.08 -5.41
CA SER A 38 8.20 -13.61 -5.31
C SER A 38 7.86 -12.52 -6.33
N CYS A 39 8.84 -11.89 -6.99
CA CYS A 39 8.57 -11.05 -8.17
C CYS A 39 7.87 -11.81 -9.30
N GLY A 40 7.86 -13.15 -9.32
CA GLY A 40 7.05 -13.93 -10.26
C GLY A 40 5.53 -13.73 -10.09
N GLN A 41 5.09 -13.04 -9.04
CA GLN A 41 3.70 -12.61 -8.86
C GLN A 41 3.34 -11.37 -9.70
N LEU A 42 4.35 -10.61 -10.15
CA LEU A 42 4.16 -9.37 -10.90
C LEU A 42 3.93 -9.65 -12.38
N LEU A 43 3.07 -8.84 -13.00
CA LEU A 43 2.90 -8.77 -14.44
C LEU A 43 3.32 -7.38 -14.97
N PRO A 44 3.86 -7.28 -16.20
CA PRO A 44 4.11 -6.00 -16.83
C PRO A 44 2.84 -5.14 -16.88
N GLY A 45 2.95 -3.87 -16.49
CA GLY A 45 1.82 -2.95 -16.36
C GLY A 45 1.16 -2.92 -14.99
N ASP A 46 1.54 -3.82 -14.06
CA ASP A 46 1.09 -3.72 -12.67
C ASP A 46 1.58 -2.43 -12.01
N VAL A 47 0.79 -1.93 -11.06
CA VAL A 47 1.18 -0.83 -10.17
C VAL A 47 1.57 -1.41 -8.81
N VAL A 48 2.74 -1.00 -8.30
CA VAL A 48 3.22 -1.39 -6.97
C VAL A 48 3.35 -0.17 -6.06
N ILE A 49 2.63 -0.21 -4.94
CA ILE A 49 2.76 0.79 -3.87
C ILE A 49 3.90 0.36 -2.95
N CYS A 50 4.97 1.15 -2.87
CA CYS A 50 6.15 0.89 -2.04
C CYS A 50 6.14 1.83 -0.82
N ILE A 51 6.12 1.25 0.38
CA ILE A 51 6.04 2.01 1.64
C ILE A 51 7.37 1.94 2.39
N SER A 52 7.96 3.10 2.68
CA SER A 52 9.11 3.24 3.58
C SER A 52 9.17 4.68 4.12
N ASN A 53 9.00 4.84 5.43
CA ASN A 53 9.07 6.15 6.09
C ASN A 53 10.34 6.94 5.72
N SER A 54 11.54 6.34 5.84
CA SER A 54 12.79 7.01 5.45
C SER A 54 12.93 7.15 3.94
N GLY A 55 12.37 6.21 3.18
CA GLY A 55 12.60 6.03 1.75
C GLY A 55 14.01 5.55 1.40
N GLU A 56 14.77 5.09 2.40
CA GLU A 56 16.17 4.67 2.27
C GLU A 56 16.43 3.21 2.68
N THR A 57 15.39 2.46 3.04
CA THR A 57 15.49 1.06 3.47
C THR A 57 16.22 0.20 2.43
N ALA A 58 17.38 -0.35 2.80
CA ALA A 58 18.30 -1.02 1.87
C ALA A 58 17.66 -2.23 1.17
N GLU A 59 16.97 -3.08 1.93
CA GLU A 59 16.26 -4.27 1.44
C GLU A 59 15.17 -3.89 0.42
N LEU A 60 14.50 -2.76 0.65
CA LEU A 60 13.47 -2.26 -0.26
C LEU A 60 14.06 -1.70 -1.56
N LYS A 61 15.30 -1.19 -1.56
CA LYS A 61 15.93 -0.67 -2.80
C LYS A 61 16.08 -1.76 -3.86
N ALA A 62 16.55 -2.95 -3.45
CA ALA A 62 16.67 -4.09 -4.35
C ALA A 62 15.29 -4.54 -4.88
N THR A 63 14.28 -4.52 -4.01
CA THR A 63 12.88 -4.83 -4.35
C THR A 63 12.33 -3.86 -5.41
N VAL A 64 12.54 -2.55 -5.23
CA VAL A 64 12.10 -1.49 -6.16
C VAL A 64 12.74 -1.65 -7.53
N THR A 65 14.03 -1.96 -7.60
CA THR A 65 14.70 -2.26 -8.87
C THR A 65 14.10 -3.50 -9.54
N ALA A 66 13.85 -4.56 -8.78
CA ALA A 66 13.24 -5.78 -9.31
C ALA A 66 11.82 -5.53 -9.85
N ILE A 67 11.01 -4.73 -9.14
CA ILE A 67 9.67 -4.31 -9.58
C ILE A 67 9.76 -3.60 -10.93
N LYS A 68 10.66 -2.62 -11.08
CA LYS A 68 10.86 -1.90 -12.36
C LYS A 68 11.29 -2.82 -13.49
N ASN A 69 12.19 -3.75 -13.22
CA ASN A 69 12.66 -4.73 -14.21
C ASN A 69 11.54 -5.65 -14.71
N ASN A 70 10.47 -5.86 -13.91
CA ASN A 70 9.27 -6.58 -14.33
C ASN A 70 8.26 -5.70 -15.09
N GLY A 71 8.61 -4.45 -15.43
CA GLY A 71 7.76 -3.56 -16.21
C GLY A 71 6.60 -2.95 -15.42
N CYS A 72 6.71 -2.89 -14.09
CA CYS A 72 5.69 -2.31 -13.22
C CYS A 72 5.95 -0.81 -12.95
N SER A 73 4.88 -0.06 -12.74
CA SER A 73 4.93 1.33 -12.24
C SER A 73 4.97 1.36 -10.71
N ILE A 74 5.54 2.41 -10.13
CA ILE A 74 5.74 2.56 -8.69
C ILE A 74 5.04 3.80 -8.17
N ILE A 75 4.21 3.61 -7.14
CA ILE A 75 3.76 4.68 -6.25
C ILE A 75 4.60 4.59 -4.98
N SER A 76 5.34 5.65 -4.66
CA SER A 76 6.16 5.73 -3.45
C SER A 76 5.41 6.41 -2.32
N ILE A 77 5.40 5.79 -1.13
CA ILE A 77 4.89 6.40 0.10
C ILE A 77 6.05 6.52 1.08
N THR A 78 6.45 7.76 1.36
CA THR A 78 7.58 8.06 2.25
C THR A 78 7.30 9.29 3.09
N GLY A 79 7.99 9.43 4.23
CA GLY A 79 7.97 10.62 5.06
C GLY A 79 8.94 11.72 4.61
N ASN A 80 9.85 11.41 3.69
CA ASN A 80 10.86 12.33 3.16
C ASN A 80 10.69 12.53 1.64
N ARG A 81 10.33 13.74 1.23
CA ARG A 81 10.15 14.14 -0.20
C ARG A 81 11.40 13.98 -1.05
N ASN A 82 12.58 14.02 -0.43
CA ASN A 82 13.86 14.02 -1.12
C ASN A 82 14.56 12.66 -1.08
N SER A 83 13.93 11.64 -0.48
CA SER A 83 14.52 10.31 -0.35
C SER A 83 14.70 9.62 -1.70
N TRP A 84 15.54 8.59 -1.70
CA TRP A 84 15.76 7.74 -2.86
C TRP A 84 14.45 7.16 -3.38
N LEU A 85 13.61 6.57 -2.51
CA LEU A 85 12.34 5.97 -2.94
C LEU A 85 11.37 6.99 -3.52
N ALA A 86 11.31 8.22 -2.96
CA ALA A 86 10.48 9.29 -3.52
C ALA A 86 10.85 9.60 -4.97
N LYS A 87 12.16 9.62 -5.28
CA LYS A 87 12.70 9.83 -6.64
C LYS A 87 12.54 8.63 -7.57
N GLN A 88 12.36 7.43 -7.03
CA GLN A 88 12.16 6.22 -7.84
C GLN A 88 10.71 5.98 -8.23
N GLY A 89 9.74 6.54 -7.50
CA GLY A 89 8.33 6.41 -7.84
C GLY A 89 7.95 7.26 -9.04
N ASP A 90 7.06 6.74 -9.89
CA ASP A 90 6.38 7.50 -10.93
C ASP A 90 5.40 8.51 -10.32
N THR A 91 4.92 8.23 -9.11
CA THR A 91 4.15 9.17 -8.27
C THR A 91 4.56 9.00 -6.82
N HIS A 92 4.69 10.12 -6.11
CA HIS A 92 5.03 10.15 -4.69
C HIS A 92 3.86 10.67 -3.86
N ILE A 93 3.57 9.98 -2.76
CA ILE A 93 2.63 10.45 -1.74
C ILE A 93 3.39 10.62 -0.41
N LEU A 94 3.37 11.84 0.12
CA LEU A 94 4.04 12.16 1.37
C LEU A 94 3.22 11.66 2.57
N ALA A 95 3.83 10.81 3.40
CA ALA A 95 3.34 10.38 4.71
C ALA A 95 4.34 10.83 5.79
N SER A 96 4.39 12.14 6.06
CA SER A 96 5.40 12.74 6.96
C SER A 96 4.83 13.07 8.33
N VAL A 97 5.64 12.82 9.36
CA VAL A 97 5.38 13.21 10.74
C VAL A 97 6.60 13.93 11.30
N LYS A 98 6.39 14.84 12.27
CA LYS A 98 7.49 15.55 12.92
C LYS A 98 8.29 14.65 13.85
N GLU A 99 7.60 13.78 14.58
CA GLU A 99 8.16 12.86 15.57
C GLU A 99 7.26 11.63 15.71
N GLU A 100 7.84 10.53 16.20
CA GLU A 100 7.18 9.26 16.51
C GLU A 100 6.45 9.27 17.87
N GLY A 101 6.76 10.25 18.71
CA GLY A 101 6.07 10.47 19.99
C GLY A 101 6.53 9.58 21.15
N ASP A 102 7.72 8.97 21.06
CA ASP A 102 8.36 8.26 22.19
C ASP A 102 9.65 8.93 22.67
N PRO A 103 10.14 8.64 23.89
CA PRO A 103 11.31 9.31 24.45
C PRO A 103 12.58 9.21 23.59
N LEU A 104 12.70 8.14 22.79
CA LEU A 104 13.83 7.94 21.88
C LEU A 104 13.55 8.44 20.45
N ASN A 105 12.31 8.77 20.10
CA ASN A 105 11.86 9.14 18.77
C ASN A 105 12.35 8.17 17.67
N ARG A 106 12.20 6.85 17.91
CA ARG A 106 12.80 5.80 17.05
C ARG A 106 11.82 4.80 16.51
N ALA A 107 11.00 4.22 17.39
CA ALA A 107 10.11 3.15 16.95
C ALA A 107 8.98 3.73 16.08
N PRO A 108 8.74 3.20 14.86
CA PRO A 108 7.64 3.69 14.04
C PRO A 108 6.31 3.53 14.78
N ARG A 109 5.58 4.65 14.89
CA ARG A 109 4.25 4.79 15.52
C ARG A 109 3.44 5.84 14.76
N ALA A 110 3.79 7.12 14.89
CA ALA A 110 3.10 8.20 14.21
C ALA A 110 3.27 8.08 12.69
N SER A 111 4.46 7.67 12.21
CA SER A 111 4.68 7.41 10.78
C SER A 111 3.78 6.29 10.25
N ILE A 112 3.58 5.21 11.00
CA ILE A 112 2.67 4.11 10.63
C ILE A 112 1.22 4.60 10.51
N LEU A 113 0.79 5.48 11.42
CA LEU A 113 -0.54 6.10 11.32
C LEU A 113 -0.65 6.99 10.07
N ALA A 114 0.37 7.78 9.76
CA ALA A 114 0.39 8.62 8.56
C ALA A 114 0.35 7.79 7.27
N GLU A 115 1.17 6.74 7.18
CA GLU A 115 1.19 5.79 6.05
C GLU A 115 -0.19 5.13 5.87
N THR A 116 -0.79 4.68 6.97
CA THR A 116 -2.13 4.05 6.97
C THR A 116 -3.20 5.05 6.51
N TYR A 117 -3.17 6.28 7.03
CA TYR A 117 -4.16 7.31 6.69
C TYR A 117 -4.09 7.72 5.21
N VAL A 118 -2.88 7.87 4.68
CA VAL A 118 -2.66 8.14 3.25
C VAL A 118 -3.30 7.05 2.39
N ILE A 119 -3.10 5.79 2.73
CA ILE A 119 -3.62 4.67 1.93
C ILE A 119 -5.13 4.53 2.08
N GLN A 120 -5.68 4.69 3.29
CA GLN A 120 -7.13 4.71 3.46
C GLN A 120 -7.78 5.82 2.63
N ARG A 121 -7.16 7.02 2.59
CA ARG A 121 -7.64 8.11 1.74
C ARG A 121 -7.57 7.75 0.25
N LEU A 122 -6.49 7.12 -0.20
CA LEU A 122 -6.37 6.63 -1.57
C LEU A 122 -7.45 5.59 -1.89
N SER A 123 -7.70 4.66 -0.97
CA SER A 123 -8.75 3.63 -1.09
C SER A 123 -10.13 4.25 -1.30
N LEU A 124 -10.49 5.28 -0.52
CA LEU A 124 -11.76 5.99 -0.67
C LEU A 124 -11.88 6.66 -2.05
N LEU A 125 -10.80 7.32 -2.52
CA LEU A 125 -10.79 7.98 -3.82
C LEU A 125 -10.94 6.96 -4.96
N LEU A 126 -10.24 5.83 -4.88
CA LEU A 126 -10.34 4.75 -5.88
C LEU A 126 -11.71 4.09 -5.86
N GLN A 127 -12.28 3.83 -4.68
CA GLN A 127 -13.62 3.28 -4.54
C GLN A 127 -14.67 4.19 -5.16
N ALA A 128 -14.60 5.49 -4.88
CA ALA A 128 -15.49 6.49 -5.47
C ALA A 128 -15.32 6.58 -6.99
N TYR A 129 -14.08 6.59 -7.49
CA TYR A 129 -13.78 6.62 -8.92
C TYR A 129 -14.31 5.39 -9.65
N ARG A 130 -14.24 4.20 -9.04
CA ARG A 130 -14.77 2.95 -9.62
C ARG A 130 -16.30 2.85 -9.53
N ASN A 131 -16.96 3.76 -8.83
CA ASN A 131 -18.40 3.74 -8.56
C ASN A 131 -18.85 2.36 -8.05
N LEU A 132 -18.18 1.86 -7.01
CA LEU A 132 -18.43 0.52 -6.47
C LEU A 132 -19.88 0.37 -6.03
N ASP A 133 -20.59 -0.58 -6.63
CA ASP A 133 -21.98 -0.84 -6.28
C ASP A 133 -22.09 -1.79 -5.06
N PRO A 134 -23.18 -1.71 -4.28
CA PRO A 134 -23.39 -2.56 -3.10
C PRO A 134 -23.40 -4.06 -3.41
N ALA A 135 -23.94 -4.50 -4.55
CA ALA A 135 -23.98 -5.92 -4.92
C ALA A 135 -22.58 -6.46 -5.25
N GLN A 136 -21.73 -5.67 -5.91
CA GLN A 136 -20.30 -5.97 -6.09
C GLN A 136 -19.57 -6.04 -4.76
N TYR A 137 -19.83 -5.09 -3.85
CA TYR A 137 -19.24 -5.11 -2.52
C TYR A 137 -19.61 -6.41 -1.78
N ILE A 138 -20.90 -6.77 -1.74
CA ILE A 138 -21.39 -7.99 -1.08
C ILE A 138 -20.80 -9.25 -1.71
N LYS A 139 -20.64 -9.30 -3.03
CA LYS A 139 -19.99 -10.42 -3.72
C LYS A 139 -18.60 -10.73 -3.15
N TRP A 140 -17.86 -9.72 -2.70
CA TRP A 140 -16.54 -9.89 -2.08
C TRP A 140 -16.59 -10.06 -0.55
N HIS A 141 -17.75 -9.89 0.06
CA HIS A 141 -17.99 -10.04 1.50
C HIS A 141 -19.11 -11.06 1.78
N PRO A 142 -18.97 -12.33 1.37
CA PRO A 142 -20.06 -13.31 1.47
C PRO A 142 -20.47 -13.70 2.90
N GLY A 143 -19.79 -13.19 3.93
CA GLY A 143 -20.05 -13.52 5.33
C GLY A 143 -20.14 -12.27 6.22
N GLY A 144 -20.81 -12.41 7.36
CA GLY A 144 -20.98 -11.34 8.34
C GLY A 144 -21.97 -10.25 7.90
N THR A 145 -22.04 -9.17 8.66
CA THR A 145 -23.00 -8.07 8.42
C THR A 145 -22.75 -7.29 7.14
N LEU A 146 -21.51 -7.33 6.61
CA LEU A 146 -21.12 -6.67 5.37
C LEU A 146 -21.64 -7.37 4.11
N GLY A 147 -22.07 -8.64 4.23
CA GLY A 147 -22.62 -9.44 3.12
C GLY A 147 -24.12 -9.26 2.89
N ASN A 148 -24.78 -8.38 3.65
CA ASN A 148 -26.20 -8.11 3.51
C ASN A 148 -26.38 -6.71 2.92
N LEU A 149 -27.31 -6.58 1.96
CA LEU A 149 -27.80 -5.26 1.55
C LEU A 149 -28.46 -4.61 2.76
N ARG A 150 -28.16 -3.33 2.98
CA ARG A 150 -28.91 -2.52 3.94
C ARG A 150 -30.28 -2.18 3.34
N ASP A 151 -31.25 -1.87 4.20
CA ASP A 151 -32.65 -1.58 3.79
C ASP A 151 -32.77 -0.46 2.74
N ASN A 152 -31.76 0.40 2.62
CA ASN A 152 -31.69 1.53 1.69
C ASN A 152 -30.77 1.30 0.47
N GLU A 153 -30.16 0.12 0.33
CA GLU A 153 -29.28 -0.24 -0.78
C GLU A 153 -30.07 -1.10 -1.79
N LYS A 154 -29.85 -0.85 -3.08
CA LYS A 154 -30.46 -1.61 -4.18
C LYS A 154 -29.43 -2.52 -4.83
#